data_AF-F3P7F4-F1
#
_entry.id   AF-F3P7F4-F1
#
_cell.length_a   1.000
_cell.length_b   1.000
_cell.length_c   1.000
_cell.angle_alpha   90.00
_cell.angle_beta   90.00
_cell.angle_gamma   90.00
#
_symmetry.space_group_name_H-M   'P 1'
#
loop_
_entity.id
_entity.type
_entity.pdbx_description
1 polymer ?
#
loop_
_entity_poly.entity_id
_entity_poly.type
_entity_poly.pdbx_seq_one_letter_code
_entity_poly.pdbx_strand_id
1 'polypeptide(L)'
;MSASGSASAPAASAAATPTVQTAQPTAAPPSPSEDSNVATPDASSIDPNAVENGDLSKDEYPEVPLDKSVRIDGDVVISLGQLQAQDFASGPGEVGGPGVMVPVTVTNNSGQDVALASVLSTTVNYGEGGGTPASEIISASDAAPATLAAGQTVTVNRAFVIPAEGRGSVKVVVDLGAGHGAATFRGSAG
;
A
#
# COMPACT_ATOMS: atom_id res chain seq x y z
N MET A 1 21.52 2.25 102.32
CA MET A 1 20.96 0.88 102.28
C MET A 1 21.07 0.36 100.86
N SER A 2 21.31 -0.94 100.73
CA SER A 2 21.73 -1.68 99.54
C SER A 2 20.74 -1.73 98.35
N ALA A 3 21.30 -2.14 97.21
CA ALA A 3 20.78 -3.08 96.19
C ALA A 3 20.10 -2.55 94.89
N SER A 4 20.85 -2.71 93.78
CA SER A 4 20.61 -3.57 92.59
C SER A 4 19.26 -3.57 91.84
N GLY A 5 19.32 -3.52 90.50
CA GLY A 5 18.25 -4.02 89.61
C GLY A 5 18.28 -3.51 88.16
N SER A 6 18.56 -4.41 87.21
CA SER A 6 18.92 -4.19 85.80
C SER A 6 17.87 -3.70 84.79
N ALA A 7 18.39 -2.98 83.78
CA ALA A 7 18.19 -3.09 82.31
C ALA A 7 16.81 -2.84 81.63
N SER A 8 16.80 -1.90 80.68
CA SER A 8 16.55 -2.18 79.24
C SER A 8 16.96 -0.98 78.36
N ALA A 9 17.53 -1.31 77.19
CA ALA A 9 18.20 -0.41 76.24
C ALA A 9 17.23 0.20 75.19
N PRO A 10 17.69 1.12 74.32
CA PRO A 10 16.91 2.25 73.79
C PRO A 10 16.46 2.10 72.32
N ALA A 11 15.61 3.02 71.83
CA ALA A 11 15.54 3.42 70.41
C ALA A 11 14.77 4.76 70.31
N ALA A 12 15.41 5.90 70.08
CA ALA A 12 15.99 6.40 68.81
C ALA A 12 14.95 7.11 67.93
N SER A 13 15.03 8.44 67.96
CA SER A 13 14.34 9.40 67.09
C SER A 13 14.66 9.13 65.62
N ALA A 14 13.63 9.01 64.77
CA ALA A 14 13.80 8.96 63.32
C ALA A 14 13.60 10.35 62.71
N ALA A 15 14.65 10.84 62.07
CA ALA A 15 14.70 12.07 61.28
C ALA A 15 13.93 11.90 59.95
N ALA A 16 13.29 12.99 59.49
CA ALA A 16 12.59 13.06 58.22
C ALA A 16 13.56 13.00 57.03
N THR A 17 13.29 12.12 56.07
CA THR A 17 13.98 12.03 54.78
C THR A 17 13.23 12.84 53.70
N PRO A 18 13.94 13.57 52.81
CA PRO A 18 13.31 14.24 51.67
C PRO A 18 13.02 13.21 50.56
N THR A 19 11.76 13.11 50.14
CA THR A 19 11.36 12.28 48.99
C THR A 19 11.69 13.00 47.68
N VAL A 20 12.58 12.41 46.88
CA VAL A 20 12.86 12.85 45.51
C VAL A 20 11.69 12.41 44.62
N GLN A 21 10.99 13.37 44.03
CA GLN A 21 9.89 13.13 43.08
C GLN A 21 10.49 12.70 41.73
N THR A 22 10.35 11.43 41.39
CA THR A 22 10.69 10.91 40.06
C THR A 22 9.61 11.36 39.07
N ALA A 23 10.03 11.98 37.96
CA ALA A 23 9.12 12.38 36.90
C ALA A 23 8.39 11.15 36.32
N GLN A 24 7.09 11.31 36.06
CA GLN A 24 6.25 10.31 35.41
C GLN A 24 6.82 10.03 34.01
N PRO A 25 6.97 8.76 33.59
CA PRO A 25 7.38 8.45 32.23
C PRO A 25 6.31 8.94 31.25
N THR A 26 6.70 9.85 30.36
CA THR A 26 5.89 10.23 29.19
C THR A 26 5.65 8.98 28.37
N ALA A 27 4.37 8.67 28.09
CA ALA A 27 3.99 7.58 27.21
C ALA A 27 4.68 7.74 25.84
N ALA A 28 5.25 6.65 25.33
CA ALA A 28 5.78 6.63 23.97
C ALA A 28 4.66 6.97 22.97
N PRO A 29 4.97 7.66 21.85
CA PRO A 29 4.00 7.89 20.78
C PRO A 29 3.36 6.56 20.37
N PRO A 30 2.06 6.52 20.02
CA PRO A 30 1.49 5.32 19.44
C PRO A 30 2.32 4.92 18.22
N SER A 31 2.79 3.67 18.18
CA SER A 31 3.33 3.08 16.95
C SER A 31 2.37 3.35 15.81
N PRO A 32 2.84 3.69 14.60
CA PRO A 32 1.94 3.86 13.45
C PRO A 32 1.12 2.58 13.36
N SER A 33 -0.19 2.71 13.46
CA SER A 33 -1.10 1.59 13.24
C SER A 33 -0.86 1.18 11.79
N GLU A 34 -0.27 0.01 11.57
CA GLU A 34 -0.24 -0.61 10.25
C GLU A 34 -1.70 -0.69 9.80
N ASP A 35 -2.06 0.15 8.84
CA ASP A 35 -3.42 0.21 8.33
C ASP A 35 -3.75 -1.18 7.82
N SER A 36 -4.68 -1.87 8.49
CA SER A 36 -4.97 -3.29 8.22
C SER A 36 -5.58 -3.52 6.82
N ASN A 37 -5.78 -2.44 6.05
CA ASN A 37 -6.20 -2.47 4.66
C ASN A 37 -5.04 -2.40 3.67
N VAL A 38 -3.82 -2.10 4.14
CA VAL A 38 -2.60 -2.10 3.33
C VAL A 38 -1.91 -3.46 3.48
N ALA A 39 -1.94 -4.23 2.40
CA ALA A 39 -1.04 -5.36 2.26
C ALA A 39 0.38 -4.81 2.05
N THR A 40 1.28 -5.17 2.96
CA THR A 40 2.73 -5.17 2.74
C THR A 40 3.09 -6.53 2.18
N PRO A 41 3.06 -6.71 0.85
CA PRO A 41 3.49 -7.96 0.27
C PRO A 41 4.97 -8.21 0.61
N ASP A 42 5.32 -9.48 0.78
CA ASP A 42 6.67 -9.86 1.15
C ASP A 42 7.63 -9.47 0.02
N ALA A 43 8.54 -8.52 0.31
CA ALA A 43 9.52 -8.02 -0.66
C ALA A 43 10.47 -9.12 -1.15
N SER A 44 10.63 -10.22 -0.42
CA SER A 44 11.40 -11.40 -0.86
C SER A 44 10.70 -12.17 -1.98
N SER A 45 9.45 -11.85 -2.30
CA SER A 45 8.76 -12.36 -3.49
C SER A 45 9.28 -11.72 -4.79
N ILE A 46 9.97 -10.58 -4.69
CA ILE A 46 10.52 -9.86 -5.85
C ILE A 46 11.98 -10.30 -6.08
N ASP A 47 12.28 -10.79 -7.27
CA ASP A 47 13.65 -11.04 -7.72
C ASP A 47 14.16 -9.83 -8.50
N PRO A 48 15.25 -9.16 -8.07
CA PRO A 48 15.74 -7.96 -8.74
C PRO A 48 16.27 -8.21 -10.16
N ASN A 49 16.50 -9.47 -10.54
CA ASN A 49 16.90 -9.86 -11.89
C ASN A 49 15.75 -10.58 -12.62
N ALA A 50 14.50 -10.49 -12.14
CA ALA A 50 13.33 -11.13 -12.75
C ALA A 50 13.19 -10.76 -14.23
N VAL A 51 13.35 -9.48 -14.54
CA VAL A 51 13.32 -8.94 -15.91
C VAL A 51 14.47 -9.48 -16.78
N GLU A 52 15.68 -9.57 -16.24
CA GLU A 52 16.88 -10.06 -16.94
C GLU A 52 16.84 -11.57 -17.18
N ASN A 53 16.27 -12.33 -16.24
CA ASN A 53 16.07 -13.77 -16.35
C ASN A 53 14.79 -14.13 -17.13
N GLY A 54 13.96 -13.15 -17.48
CA GLY A 54 12.70 -13.34 -18.21
C GLY A 54 11.59 -13.97 -17.37
N ASP A 55 11.70 -13.97 -16.04
CA ASP A 55 10.71 -14.52 -15.11
C ASP A 55 9.89 -13.40 -14.47
N LEU A 56 9.04 -12.74 -15.26
CA LEU A 56 8.23 -11.59 -14.83
C LEU A 56 7.29 -11.90 -13.64
N SER A 57 6.99 -13.18 -13.40
CA SER A 57 6.22 -13.61 -12.22
C SER A 57 6.93 -13.29 -10.90
N LYS A 58 8.24 -13.05 -10.92
CA LYS A 58 9.06 -12.62 -9.79
C LYS A 58 9.29 -11.11 -9.77
N ASP A 59 8.68 -10.39 -10.69
CA ASP A 59 8.62 -8.92 -10.69
C ASP A 59 7.26 -8.43 -10.14
N GLU A 60 6.26 -9.31 -10.05
CA GLU A 60 4.94 -9.03 -9.52
C GLU A 60 4.80 -9.41 -8.04
N TYR A 61 4.22 -8.52 -7.23
CA TYR A 61 3.78 -8.88 -5.89
C TYR A 61 2.59 -9.85 -5.93
N PRO A 62 2.39 -10.65 -4.87
CA PRO A 62 1.25 -11.57 -4.77
C PRO A 62 -0.09 -10.87 -5.01
N GLU A 63 -1.03 -11.60 -5.62
CA GLU A 63 -2.38 -11.10 -5.90
C GLU A 63 -3.11 -10.74 -4.59
N VAL A 64 -3.60 -9.51 -4.50
CA VAL A 64 -4.47 -9.04 -3.41
C VAL A 64 -5.88 -8.71 -3.93
N PRO A 65 -6.92 -8.65 -3.07
CA PRO A 65 -8.24 -8.19 -3.48
C PRO A 65 -8.24 -6.75 -4.02
N LEU A 66 -9.18 -6.43 -4.92
CA LEU A 66 -9.31 -5.07 -5.52
C LEU A 66 -9.55 -3.97 -4.49
N ASP A 67 -10.12 -4.27 -3.32
CA ASP A 67 -10.38 -3.31 -2.22
C ASP A 67 -9.18 -3.08 -1.29
N LYS A 68 -8.08 -3.79 -1.52
CA LYS A 68 -6.85 -3.65 -0.74
C LYS A 68 -5.87 -2.67 -1.37
N SER A 69 -4.94 -2.22 -0.55
CA SER A 69 -3.79 -1.44 -0.99
C SER A 69 -2.54 -2.30 -0.95
N VAL A 70 -1.58 -2.04 -1.83
CA VAL A 70 -0.29 -2.71 -1.89
C VAL A 70 0.80 -1.70 -1.63
N ARG A 71 1.70 -1.99 -0.70
CA ARG A 71 2.89 -1.17 -0.44
C ARG A 71 4.07 -1.66 -1.27
N ILE A 72 4.65 -0.77 -2.06
CA ILE A 72 5.80 -0.98 -2.95
C ILE A 72 7.03 -0.32 -2.32
N ASP A 73 8.12 -1.08 -2.24
CA ASP A 73 9.41 -0.64 -1.71
C ASP A 73 9.36 -0.07 -0.27
N GLY A 74 8.27 -0.32 0.44
CA GLY A 74 8.08 0.19 1.79
C GLY A 74 7.68 1.66 1.88
N ASP A 75 7.45 2.39 0.79
CA ASP A 75 7.12 3.82 0.83
C ASP A 75 5.96 4.25 -0.10
N VAL A 76 5.82 3.62 -1.27
CA VAL A 76 4.73 3.94 -2.20
C VAL A 76 3.56 3.00 -1.94
N VAL A 77 2.34 3.52 -1.83
CA VAL A 77 1.13 2.71 -1.65
C VAL A 77 0.25 2.85 -2.87
N ILE A 78 -0.10 1.73 -3.50
CA ILE A 78 -0.99 1.65 -4.64
C ILE A 78 -2.31 1.04 -4.17
N SER A 79 -3.44 1.61 -4.58
CA SER A 79 -4.77 1.07 -4.32
C SER A 79 -5.67 1.32 -5.50
N LEU A 80 -6.71 0.50 -5.64
CA LEU A 80 -7.73 0.70 -6.65
C LEU A 80 -8.97 1.31 -5.99
N GLY A 81 -9.52 2.35 -6.63
CA GLY A 81 -10.86 2.82 -6.31
C GLY A 81 -11.91 1.82 -6.77
N GLN A 82 -13.18 2.12 -6.51
CA GLN A 82 -14.28 1.28 -6.99
C GLN A 82 -14.26 1.20 -8.52
N LEU A 83 -14.14 -0.02 -9.07
CA LEU A 83 -14.22 -0.25 -10.50
C LEU A 83 -15.63 0.07 -11.01
N GLN A 84 -15.72 0.83 -12.11
CA GLN A 84 -17.00 1.29 -12.65
C GLN A 84 -17.23 0.70 -14.04
N ALA A 85 -18.21 -0.19 -14.14
CA ALA A 85 -18.68 -0.72 -15.41
C ALA A 85 -19.47 0.35 -16.18
N GLN A 86 -19.03 0.69 -17.38
CA GLN A 86 -19.72 1.63 -18.26
C GLN A 86 -19.41 1.34 -19.73
N ASP A 87 -20.08 2.05 -20.64
CA ASP A 87 -19.76 2.02 -22.06
C ASP A 87 -18.84 3.21 -22.39
N PHE A 88 -17.77 2.95 -23.12
CA PHE A 88 -16.78 3.95 -23.48
C PHE A 88 -16.83 4.25 -24.96
N ALA A 89 -16.87 5.54 -25.30
CA ALA A 89 -16.63 5.98 -26.65
C ALA A 89 -15.15 5.76 -27.04
N SER A 90 -14.90 5.46 -28.31
CA SER A 90 -13.54 5.42 -28.87
C SER A 90 -13.14 6.74 -29.50
N GLY A 91 -11.87 7.11 -29.30
CA GLY A 91 -11.19 8.08 -30.14
C GLY A 91 -10.74 7.50 -31.49
N PRO A 92 -10.09 8.32 -32.34
CA PRO A 92 -9.58 7.87 -33.63
C PRO A 92 -8.59 6.71 -33.51
N GLY A 93 -8.88 5.58 -34.16
CA GLY A 93 -8.03 4.39 -34.16
C GLY A 93 -8.18 3.49 -32.93
N GLU A 94 -9.05 3.85 -31.98
CA GLU A 94 -9.38 3.04 -30.81
C GLU A 94 -10.68 2.25 -31.04
N VAL A 95 -10.89 1.21 -30.26
CA VAL A 95 -12.13 0.43 -30.24
C VAL A 95 -12.83 0.66 -28.90
N GLY A 96 -14.01 1.27 -28.96
CA GLY A 96 -14.84 1.54 -27.78
C GLY A 96 -15.81 0.40 -27.50
N GLY A 97 -16.64 0.58 -26.49
CA GLY A 97 -17.70 -0.36 -26.10
C GLY A 97 -17.74 -0.63 -24.61
N PRO A 98 -18.35 -1.75 -24.19
CA PRO A 98 -18.48 -2.10 -22.79
C PRO A 98 -17.10 -2.25 -22.13
N GLY A 99 -16.88 -1.49 -21.08
CA GLY A 99 -15.62 -1.48 -20.35
C GLY A 99 -15.76 -1.25 -18.87
N VAL A 100 -14.60 -1.11 -18.23
CA VAL A 100 -14.46 -0.79 -16.82
C VAL A 100 -13.49 0.38 -16.66
N MET A 101 -13.90 1.37 -15.87
CA MET A 101 -13.00 2.40 -15.34
C MET A 101 -12.30 1.84 -14.11
N VAL A 102 -10.98 1.89 -14.09
CA VAL A 102 -10.12 1.48 -12.99
C VAL A 102 -9.44 2.73 -12.41
N PRO A 103 -9.92 3.27 -11.28
CA PRO A 103 -9.26 4.41 -10.63
C PRO A 103 -8.02 3.91 -9.89
N VAL A 104 -6.83 4.22 -10.39
CA VAL A 104 -5.56 3.82 -9.75
C VAL A 104 -5.10 4.95 -8.85
N THR A 105 -5.06 4.72 -7.54
CA THR A 105 -4.58 5.70 -6.56
C THR A 105 -3.17 5.34 -6.11
N VAL A 106 -2.25 6.28 -6.29
CA VAL A 106 -0.84 6.18 -5.87
C VAL A 106 -0.58 7.20 -4.78
N THR A 107 -0.10 6.74 -3.64
CA THR A 107 0.31 7.57 -2.50
C THR A 107 1.81 7.44 -2.30
N ASN A 108 2.53 8.55 -2.45
CA ASN A 108 3.96 8.60 -2.19
C ASN A 108 4.19 8.96 -0.71
N ASN A 109 4.47 7.97 0.15
CA ASN A 109 4.86 8.23 1.54
C ASN A 109 6.37 8.33 1.73
N SER A 110 7.15 8.29 0.65
CA SER A 110 8.60 8.46 0.71
C SER A 110 8.96 9.92 1.00
N GLY A 111 10.23 10.15 1.33
CA GLY A 111 10.79 11.50 1.47
C GLY A 111 11.25 12.12 0.15
N GLN A 112 11.03 11.48 -1.00
CA GLN A 112 11.53 11.91 -2.32
C GLN A 112 10.40 11.97 -3.35
N ASP A 113 10.62 12.69 -4.44
CA ASP A 113 9.66 12.74 -5.55
C ASP A 113 9.74 11.46 -6.40
N VAL A 114 8.59 10.92 -6.77
CA VAL A 114 8.48 9.73 -7.63
C VAL A 114 8.12 10.15 -9.04
N ALA A 115 8.90 9.77 -10.05
CA ALA A 115 8.51 9.95 -11.45
C ALA A 115 7.40 8.97 -11.78
N LEU A 116 6.26 9.42 -12.35
CA LEU A 116 5.13 8.56 -12.69
C LEU A 116 4.86 8.48 -14.19
N ALA A 117 4.95 9.59 -14.94
CA ALA A 117 4.50 9.60 -16.34
C ALA A 117 5.23 8.62 -17.27
N SER A 118 6.50 8.31 -16.99
CA SER A 118 7.28 7.39 -17.83
C SER A 118 7.24 5.93 -17.36
N VAL A 119 6.64 5.67 -16.19
CA VAL A 119 6.83 4.39 -15.51
C VAL A 119 5.53 3.77 -15.00
N LEU A 120 4.49 4.57 -14.72
CA LEU A 120 3.19 4.08 -14.27
C LEU A 120 2.46 3.38 -15.42
N SER A 121 2.62 2.07 -15.48
CA SER A 121 1.95 1.20 -16.45
C SER A 121 0.83 0.44 -15.74
N THR A 122 -0.32 0.30 -16.39
CA THR A 122 -1.45 -0.46 -15.86
C THR A 122 -1.86 -1.51 -16.88
N THR A 123 -1.65 -2.78 -16.52
CA THR A 123 -2.05 -3.92 -17.36
C THR A 123 -3.28 -4.56 -16.75
N VAL A 124 -4.30 -4.80 -17.55
CA VAL A 124 -5.55 -5.43 -17.08
C VAL A 124 -5.83 -6.69 -17.89
N ASN A 125 -6.15 -7.77 -17.20
CA ASN A 125 -6.60 -9.02 -17.79
C ASN A 125 -7.95 -9.42 -17.17
N TYR A 126 -8.83 -10.03 -17.94
CA TYR A 126 -10.16 -10.45 -17.48
C TYR A 126 -10.43 -11.93 -17.75
N GLY A 127 -11.33 -12.53 -16.97
CA GLY A 127 -11.57 -13.98 -16.96
C GLY A 127 -10.71 -14.74 -15.95
N GLU A 128 -10.87 -16.07 -15.93
CA GLU A 128 -10.22 -16.97 -14.97
C GLU A 128 -8.76 -17.27 -15.37
N GLY A 129 -7.95 -17.75 -14.41
CA GLY A 129 -6.53 -18.07 -14.65
C GLY A 129 -5.70 -16.83 -15.01
N GLY A 130 -4.89 -16.92 -16.07
CA GLY A 130 -4.10 -15.81 -16.61
C GLY A 130 -4.93 -14.73 -17.32
N GLY A 131 -6.20 -15.01 -17.65
CA GLY A 131 -7.12 -14.06 -18.26
C GLY A 131 -6.82 -13.71 -19.73
N THR A 132 -7.71 -12.91 -20.31
CA THR A 132 -7.57 -12.27 -21.62
C THR A 132 -7.12 -10.83 -21.40
N PRO A 133 -6.11 -10.34 -22.13
CA PRO A 133 -5.66 -8.95 -22.00
C PRO A 133 -6.78 -7.99 -22.41
N ALA A 134 -7.07 -7.02 -21.55
CA ALA A 134 -7.99 -5.94 -21.83
C ALA A 134 -7.28 -4.86 -22.66
N SER A 135 -8.00 -4.27 -23.62
CA SER A 135 -7.49 -3.13 -24.38
C SER A 135 -7.76 -1.83 -23.63
N GLU A 136 -6.74 -1.00 -23.40
CA GLU A 136 -6.94 0.33 -22.83
C GLU A 136 -7.60 1.27 -23.85
N ILE A 137 -8.45 2.16 -23.37
CA ILE A 137 -9.06 3.26 -24.12
C ILE A 137 -8.39 4.54 -23.66
N ILE A 138 -7.28 4.89 -24.32
CA ILE A 138 -6.42 6.02 -23.99
C ILE A 138 -7.20 7.34 -23.98
N SER A 139 -8.16 7.51 -24.91
CA SER A 139 -9.01 8.72 -24.94
C SER A 139 -9.94 8.88 -23.73
N ALA A 140 -10.22 7.81 -23.00
CA ALA A 140 -11.03 7.81 -21.79
C ALA A 140 -10.21 7.65 -20.49
N SER A 141 -8.91 7.40 -20.61
CA SER A 141 -7.95 7.37 -19.50
C SER A 141 -7.41 8.77 -19.19
N ASP A 142 -7.07 9.01 -17.93
CA ASP A 142 -6.29 10.18 -17.52
C ASP A 142 -4.80 9.99 -17.80
N ALA A 143 -4.13 11.08 -18.15
CA ALA A 143 -2.68 11.10 -18.20
C ALA A 143 -2.11 11.09 -16.77
N ALA A 144 -1.15 10.20 -16.52
CA ALA A 144 -0.40 10.23 -15.26
C ALA A 144 0.42 11.52 -15.16
N PRO A 145 0.52 12.15 -13.96
CA PRO A 145 1.38 13.31 -13.78
C PRO A 145 2.85 12.92 -14.00
N ALA A 146 3.68 13.90 -14.39
CA ALA A 146 5.12 13.68 -14.58
C ALA A 146 5.79 13.14 -13.31
N THR A 147 5.49 13.77 -12.18
CA THR A 147 6.03 13.44 -10.87
C THR A 147 4.95 13.50 -9.80
N LEU A 148 5.11 12.69 -8.76
CA LEU A 148 4.33 12.72 -7.53
C LEU A 148 5.26 13.09 -6.39
N ALA A 149 5.07 14.28 -5.84
CA ALA A 149 5.93 14.78 -4.77
C ALA A 149 5.79 13.97 -3.48
N ALA A 150 6.80 14.05 -2.61
CA ALA A 150 6.78 13.41 -1.29
C ALA A 150 5.51 13.78 -0.49
N GLY A 151 4.87 12.77 0.10
CA GLY A 151 3.63 12.92 0.87
C GLY A 151 2.38 13.20 0.05
N GLN A 152 2.45 13.21 -1.29
CA GLN A 152 1.30 13.46 -2.14
C GLN A 152 0.56 12.18 -2.54
N THR A 153 -0.69 12.36 -2.93
CA THR A 153 -1.55 11.30 -3.46
C THR A 153 -2.14 11.76 -4.79
N VAL A 154 -2.19 10.86 -5.76
CA VAL A 154 -2.87 11.09 -7.05
C VAL A 154 -3.73 9.90 -7.41
N THR A 155 -4.87 10.16 -8.05
CA THR A 155 -5.70 9.15 -8.67
C THR A 155 -5.65 9.34 -10.19
N VAL A 156 -5.34 8.27 -10.91
CA VAL A 156 -5.30 8.22 -12.39
C VAL A 156 -6.38 7.24 -12.84
N ASN A 157 -7.38 7.73 -13.56
CA ASN A 157 -8.44 6.86 -14.08
C ASN A 157 -7.94 6.16 -15.35
N ARG A 158 -8.11 4.83 -15.41
CA ARG A 158 -7.72 4.01 -16.56
C ARG A 158 -8.92 3.28 -17.12
N ALA A 159 -9.24 3.49 -18.39
CA ALA A 159 -10.39 2.88 -19.04
C ALA A 159 -9.96 1.65 -19.84
N PHE A 160 -10.64 0.52 -19.64
CA PHE A 160 -10.36 -0.71 -20.38
C PHE A 160 -11.62 -1.31 -20.98
N VAL A 161 -11.52 -1.82 -22.21
CA VAL A 161 -12.56 -2.65 -22.83
C VAL A 161 -12.58 -4.00 -22.14
N ILE A 162 -13.66 -4.28 -21.41
CA ILE A 162 -13.87 -5.51 -20.67
C ILE A 162 -15.35 -5.91 -20.85
N PRO A 163 -15.64 -6.98 -21.61
CA PRO A 163 -17.00 -7.46 -21.80
C PRO A 163 -17.60 -7.92 -20.47
N ALA A 164 -18.93 -7.86 -20.34
CA ALA A 164 -19.61 -8.20 -19.10
C ALA A 164 -19.29 -9.61 -18.60
N GLU A 165 -19.13 -10.58 -19.51
CA GLU A 165 -18.77 -11.97 -19.19
C GLU A 165 -17.39 -12.10 -18.53
N GLY A 166 -16.48 -11.16 -18.80
CA GLY A 166 -15.13 -11.14 -18.25
C GLY A 166 -15.01 -10.48 -16.87
N ARG A 167 -16.04 -9.73 -16.45
CA ARG A 167 -15.97 -8.87 -15.25
C ARG A 167 -16.01 -9.64 -13.93
N GLY A 168 -16.39 -10.92 -13.94
CA GLY A 168 -16.39 -11.75 -12.73
C GLY A 168 -15.00 -11.97 -12.11
N SER A 169 -13.94 -11.88 -12.92
CA SER A 169 -12.54 -11.98 -12.47
C SER A 169 -11.68 -11.06 -13.33
N VAL A 170 -11.20 -9.97 -12.74
CA VAL A 170 -10.31 -8.99 -13.36
C VAL A 170 -9.02 -8.96 -12.56
N LYS A 171 -7.89 -9.18 -13.24
CA LYS A 171 -6.52 -9.00 -12.72
C LYS A 171 -6.01 -7.65 -13.19
N VAL A 172 -5.65 -6.77 -12.26
CA VAL A 172 -5.03 -5.46 -12.53
C VAL A 172 -3.61 -5.49 -12.00
N VAL A 173 -2.64 -5.20 -12.86
CA VAL A 173 -1.23 -5.10 -12.50
C VAL A 173 -0.83 -3.64 -12.69
N VAL A 174 -0.38 -3.00 -11.62
CA VAL A 174 0.11 -1.63 -11.64
C VAL A 174 1.62 -1.66 -11.42
N ASP A 175 2.35 -1.32 -12.46
CA ASP A 175 3.81 -1.29 -12.47
C ASP A 175 4.30 0.17 -12.32
N LEU A 176 5.39 0.35 -11.56
CA LEU A 176 6.06 1.63 -11.35
C LEU A 176 7.40 1.71 -12.10
N GLY A 177 7.61 0.84 -13.08
CA GLY A 177 8.80 0.78 -13.92
C GLY A 177 9.97 0.06 -13.26
N ALA A 178 11.07 0.02 -14.03
CA ALA A 178 12.26 -0.75 -13.67
C ALA A 178 12.78 -0.41 -12.26
N GLY A 179 13.02 -1.46 -11.47
CA GLY A 179 13.52 -1.36 -10.10
C GLY A 179 12.43 -1.39 -9.03
N HIS A 180 11.15 -1.44 -9.40
CA HIS A 180 10.03 -1.59 -8.48
C HIS A 180 9.20 -2.83 -8.85
N GLY A 181 8.82 -3.63 -7.85
CA GLY A 181 7.86 -4.70 -8.08
C GLY A 181 6.46 -4.16 -8.42
N ALA A 182 5.72 -4.86 -9.26
CA ALA A 182 4.39 -4.46 -9.68
C ALA A 182 3.30 -4.89 -8.67
N ALA A 183 2.36 -3.99 -8.37
CA ALA A 183 1.22 -4.29 -7.52
C ALA A 183 0.17 -5.10 -8.29
N THR A 184 -0.20 -6.26 -7.77
CA THR A 184 -1.18 -7.13 -8.42
C THR A 184 -2.48 -7.21 -7.63
N PHE A 185 -3.58 -6.86 -8.27
CA PHE A 185 -4.92 -6.90 -7.69
C PHE A 185 -5.82 -7.85 -8.47
N ARG A 186 -6.74 -8.55 -7.80
CA ARG A 186 -7.70 -9.44 -8.43
C ARG A 186 -9.07 -9.39 -7.76
N GLY A 187 -10.14 -9.41 -8.55
CA GLY A 187 -11.51 -9.46 -8.04
C GLY A 187 -12.55 -9.22 -9.13
N SER A 188 -13.80 -9.02 -8.74
CA SER A 188 -14.89 -8.75 -9.68
C SER A 188 -15.05 -7.25 -9.95
N ALA A 189 -15.41 -6.90 -11.18
CA ALA A 189 -15.53 -5.53 -11.68
C ALA A 189 -16.97 -5.21 -12.14
N GLY A 190 -17.88 -5.08 -11.18
CA GLY A 190 -19.29 -4.73 -11.41
C GLY A 190 -20.25 -5.91 -11.43
#